data_AF-A0A349AWD2-F1
#
_entry.id   AF-A0A349AWD2-F1
#
_cell.length_a   1.000
_cell.length_b   1.000
_cell.length_c   1.000
_cell.angle_alpha   90.00
_cell.angle_beta   90.00
_cell.angle_gamma   90.00
#
_symmetry.space_group_name_H-M   'P 1'
#
loop_
_entity.id
_entity.type
_entity.pdbx_description
1 polymer ?
#
loop_
_entity_poly.entity_id
_entity_poly.type
_entity_poly.pdbx_seq_one_letter_code
_entity_poly.pdbx_strand_id
1 'polypeptide(L)'
;MSDLFPHLANVADHLCVVRSMVGELPLHGQSNLLLHTGRVLGQAPSIGAWISYGLGTENANLPAYVLLNNDWVPNGGLENFGSSFLPASHQATTMRAKGTAVDNIVPQDLPALQRQKLALLAESDAAFGAQTSNPQAIEAAIANYETAFRMQSIVPDLADISREPEHIQKLYGVDSTDEHQRFYATQAIRARRLVEAGVRFVEITCPSFDGNNSPWDQHTHLKLNHEKNARVTEQSVAALITDLHQRGLLDETIVLWAGEMGRTPAVAAINDS
;
A
#
# COMPACT_ATOMS: atom_id res chain seq x y z
N MET A 1 -7.94 23.87 8.11
CA MET A 1 -7.01 22.74 8.31
C MET A 1 -6.66 22.66 9.79
N SER A 2 -6.46 21.47 10.36
CA SER A 2 -6.04 21.31 11.77
C SER A 2 -4.58 21.70 11.94
N ASP A 3 -4.20 22.22 13.11
CA ASP A 3 -2.79 22.52 13.45
C ASP A 3 -1.90 21.26 13.49
N LEU A 4 -2.53 20.07 13.52
CA LEU A 4 -1.83 18.78 13.40
C LEU A 4 -1.24 18.53 12.01
N PHE A 5 -1.70 19.23 10.97
CA PHE A 5 -1.36 18.95 9.57
C PHE A 5 -0.78 20.18 8.84
N PRO A 6 0.35 20.74 9.32
CA PRO A 6 0.91 21.96 8.79
C PRO A 6 1.44 21.83 7.36
N HIS A 7 2.05 20.69 6.95
CA HIS A 7 2.52 20.54 5.58
C HIS A 7 1.35 20.38 4.60
N LEU A 8 0.32 19.61 4.97
CA LEU A 8 -0.88 19.48 4.15
C LEU A 8 -1.61 20.81 3.95
N ALA A 9 -1.52 21.75 4.89
CA ALA A 9 -2.13 23.07 4.73
C ALA A 9 -1.55 23.83 3.52
N ASN A 10 -0.31 23.56 3.12
CA ASN A 10 0.33 24.18 1.96
C ASN A 10 -0.17 23.63 0.62
N VAL A 11 -0.86 22.49 0.61
CA VAL A 11 -1.43 21.87 -0.60
C VAL A 11 -2.96 21.86 -0.56
N ALA A 12 -3.57 22.70 0.27
CA ALA A 12 -5.02 22.70 0.52
C ALA A 12 -5.86 22.87 -0.76
N ASP A 13 -5.36 23.60 -1.76
CA ASP A 13 -6.03 23.78 -3.05
C ASP A 13 -6.17 22.47 -3.87
N HIS A 14 -5.37 21.45 -3.55
CA HIS A 14 -5.43 20.12 -4.15
C HIS A 14 -6.25 19.12 -3.31
N LEU A 15 -6.84 19.55 -2.19
CA LEU A 15 -7.55 18.65 -1.26
C LEU A 15 -9.07 18.77 -1.41
N CYS A 16 -9.73 17.61 -1.47
CA CYS A 16 -11.17 17.48 -1.30
C CYS A 16 -11.46 16.69 -0.02
N VAL A 17 -12.17 17.31 0.94
CA VAL A 17 -12.45 16.68 2.23
C VAL A 17 -13.87 16.08 2.23
N VAL A 18 -13.95 14.76 2.30
CA VAL A 18 -15.21 14.02 2.40
C VAL A 18 -15.46 13.63 3.87
N ARG A 19 -16.55 14.15 4.45
CA ARG A 19 -16.98 13.83 5.83
C ARG A 19 -18.30 13.06 5.91
N SER A 20 -18.86 12.70 4.75
CA SER A 20 -20.18 12.06 4.62
C SER A 20 -20.12 10.53 4.63
N MET A 21 -18.95 9.93 4.85
CA MET A 21 -18.80 8.47 4.93
C MET A 21 -19.40 7.96 6.25
N VAL A 22 -20.18 6.89 6.16
CA VAL A 22 -20.84 6.27 7.31
C VAL A 22 -20.47 4.79 7.36
N GLY A 23 -19.98 4.34 8.51
CA GLY A 23 -19.72 2.92 8.79
C GLY A 23 -20.92 2.25 9.47
N GLU A 24 -20.98 0.92 9.40
CA GLU A 24 -22.08 0.14 9.97
C GLU A 24 -21.84 -0.26 11.44
N LEU A 25 -20.59 -0.53 11.80
CA LEU A 25 -20.20 -1.09 13.09
C LEU A 25 -18.96 -0.37 13.65
N PRO A 26 -18.89 -0.09 14.97
CA PRO A 26 -17.75 0.58 15.60
C PRO A 26 -16.58 -0.38 15.89
N LEU A 27 -16.29 -1.29 14.95
CA LEU A 27 -15.30 -2.35 15.11
C LEU A 27 -14.24 -2.26 14.02
N HIS A 28 -12.96 -2.21 14.43
CA HIS A 28 -11.86 -1.97 13.49
C HIS A 28 -11.73 -3.05 12.42
N GLY A 29 -11.92 -4.33 12.77
CA GLY A 29 -11.85 -5.43 11.79
C GLY A 29 -12.90 -5.29 10.69
N GLN A 30 -14.18 -5.18 11.06
CA GLN A 30 -15.26 -4.99 10.09
C GLN A 30 -15.17 -3.66 9.34
N SER A 31 -14.72 -2.59 9.99
CA SER A 31 -14.58 -1.28 9.34
C SER A 31 -13.45 -1.27 8.30
N ASN A 32 -12.32 -1.93 8.61
CA ASN A 32 -11.26 -2.11 7.62
C ASN A 32 -11.74 -2.97 6.45
N LEU A 33 -12.40 -4.10 6.71
CA LEU A 33 -12.98 -4.90 5.64
C LEU A 33 -13.97 -4.09 4.79
N LEU A 34 -14.82 -3.28 5.42
CA LEU A 34 -15.79 -2.43 4.71
C LEU A 34 -15.10 -1.39 3.83
N LEU A 35 -14.07 -0.73 4.36
CA LEU A 35 -13.28 0.25 3.61
C LEU A 35 -12.63 -0.37 2.37
N HIS A 36 -12.03 -1.55 2.50
CA HIS A 36 -11.28 -2.15 1.40
C HIS A 36 -12.16 -2.98 0.46
N THR A 37 -13.18 -3.68 0.96
CA THR A 37 -13.94 -4.68 0.18
C THR A 37 -15.41 -4.30 -0.07
N GLY A 38 -15.89 -3.22 0.56
CA GLY A 38 -17.31 -2.86 0.55
C GLY A 38 -18.19 -3.82 1.36
N ARG A 39 -17.61 -4.69 2.19
CA ARG A 39 -18.33 -5.63 3.07
C ARG A 39 -17.72 -5.68 4.46
N VAL A 40 -18.57 -5.84 5.47
CA VAL A 40 -18.16 -6.04 6.88
C VAL A 40 -17.67 -7.47 7.17
N LEU A 41 -17.87 -8.38 6.22
CA LEU A 41 -17.35 -9.75 6.25
C LEU A 41 -16.31 -9.87 5.13
N GLY A 42 -15.33 -10.75 5.34
CA GLY A 42 -14.34 -11.11 4.34
C GLY A 42 -14.95 -11.80 3.10
N GLN A 43 -14.10 -12.46 2.33
CA GLN A 43 -14.46 -13.24 1.14
C GLN A 43 -14.99 -12.36 -0.01
N ALA A 44 -14.55 -11.11 -0.07
CA ALA A 44 -14.74 -10.25 -1.22
C ALA A 44 -13.41 -9.63 -1.65
N PRO A 45 -13.23 -9.38 -2.96
CA PRO A 45 -12.03 -8.72 -3.45
C PRO A 45 -11.94 -7.30 -2.90
N SER A 46 -10.73 -6.91 -2.56
CA SER A 46 -10.40 -5.52 -2.23
C SER A 46 -10.62 -4.59 -3.42
N ILE A 47 -10.73 -3.29 -3.15
CA ILE A 47 -10.85 -2.24 -4.16
C ILE A 47 -9.64 -2.25 -5.10
N GLY A 48 -8.44 -2.47 -4.57
CA GLY A 48 -7.23 -2.62 -5.38
C GLY A 48 -7.29 -3.84 -6.29
N ALA A 49 -7.83 -4.97 -5.83
CA ALA A 49 -8.03 -6.16 -6.65
C ALA A 49 -9.09 -5.92 -7.75
N TRP A 50 -10.19 -5.24 -7.45
CA TRP A 50 -11.20 -4.87 -8.45
C TRP A 50 -10.66 -3.93 -9.51
N ILE A 51 -9.87 -2.92 -9.11
CA ILE A 51 -9.22 -1.99 -10.04
C ILE A 51 -8.20 -2.73 -10.91
N SER A 52 -7.39 -3.58 -10.30
CA SER A 52 -6.42 -4.44 -11.00
C SER A 52 -7.10 -5.35 -12.03
N TYR A 53 -8.25 -5.96 -11.67
CA TYR A 53 -9.02 -6.82 -12.57
C TYR A 53 -9.72 -6.05 -13.69
N GLY A 54 -10.38 -4.94 -13.35
CA GLY A 54 -11.20 -4.18 -14.30
C GLY A 54 -10.39 -3.32 -15.27
N LEU A 55 -9.25 -2.77 -14.82
CA LEU A 55 -8.43 -1.84 -15.61
C LEU A 55 -7.08 -2.45 -16.06
N GLY A 56 -6.71 -3.61 -15.54
CA GLY A 56 -5.44 -4.26 -15.86
C GLY A 56 -4.21 -3.46 -15.43
N THR A 57 -3.06 -3.81 -16.01
CA THR A 57 -1.79 -3.10 -15.83
C THR A 57 -1.37 -2.41 -17.14
N GLU A 58 -0.78 -1.22 -17.02
CA GLU A 58 -0.09 -0.55 -18.14
C GLU A 58 1.40 -0.92 -18.18
N ASN A 59 1.91 -1.58 -17.13
CA ASN A 59 3.27 -2.06 -17.05
C ASN A 59 3.31 -3.59 -16.93
N ALA A 60 3.78 -4.27 -17.97
CA ALA A 60 3.90 -5.73 -17.96
C ALA A 60 4.98 -6.25 -16.98
N ASN A 61 5.92 -5.40 -16.55
CA ASN A 61 7.02 -5.77 -15.66
C ASN A 61 6.69 -5.60 -14.17
N LEU A 62 5.56 -4.98 -13.84
CA LEU A 62 5.13 -4.71 -12.47
C LEU A 62 3.70 -5.22 -12.22
N PRO A 63 3.38 -5.63 -10.98
CA PRO A 63 2.01 -5.94 -10.61
C PRO A 63 1.15 -4.68 -10.68
N ALA A 64 -0.14 -4.84 -11.02
CA ALA A 64 -1.07 -3.72 -11.07
C ALA A 64 -1.43 -3.18 -9.68
N TYR A 65 -1.32 -4.01 -8.63
CA TYR A 65 -1.66 -3.67 -7.26
C TYR A 65 -0.47 -3.94 -6.33
N VAL A 66 0.08 -2.87 -5.74
CA VAL A 66 1.17 -2.91 -4.76
C VAL A 66 0.72 -2.40 -3.40
N LEU A 67 0.98 -3.18 -2.37
CA LEU A 67 0.81 -2.80 -0.98
C LEU A 67 2.17 -2.43 -0.38
N LEU A 68 2.37 -1.16 -0.09
CA LEU A 68 3.50 -0.68 0.68
C LEU A 68 3.17 -0.83 2.17
N ASN A 69 3.98 -1.63 2.84
CA ASN A 69 3.75 -2.00 4.24
C ASN A 69 4.99 -1.76 5.11
N ASN A 70 4.78 -1.38 6.37
CA ASN A 70 5.81 -1.23 7.39
C ASN A 70 5.56 -2.15 8.62
N ASP A 71 5.58 -3.46 8.38
CA ASP A 71 5.45 -4.57 9.34
C ASP A 71 4.17 -4.57 10.21
N TRP A 72 3.16 -3.79 9.84
CA TRP A 72 1.84 -3.81 10.48
C TRP A 72 0.75 -4.09 9.46
N VAL A 73 -0.14 -5.03 9.81
CA VAL A 73 -1.30 -5.38 9.00
C VAL A 73 -2.54 -4.88 9.73
N PRO A 74 -3.42 -4.11 9.06
CA PRO A 74 -4.65 -3.66 9.69
C PRO A 74 -5.53 -4.80 10.20
N ASN A 75 -6.38 -4.48 11.17
CA ASN A 75 -7.42 -5.40 11.62
C ASN A 75 -8.21 -5.94 10.42
N GLY A 76 -8.57 -7.23 10.44
CA GLY A 76 -9.06 -7.93 9.25
C GLY A 76 -7.95 -8.68 8.48
N GLY A 77 -6.68 -8.41 8.76
CA GLY A 77 -5.55 -9.16 8.21
C GLY A 77 -5.28 -8.86 6.74
N LEU A 78 -4.56 -9.76 6.07
CA LEU A 78 -4.23 -9.62 4.65
C LEU A 78 -5.44 -9.73 3.73
N GLU A 79 -6.59 -10.17 4.25
CA GLU A 79 -7.85 -10.22 3.52
C GLU A 79 -8.31 -8.83 3.07
N ASN A 80 -7.95 -7.78 3.80
CA ASN A 80 -8.17 -6.38 3.40
C ASN A 80 -7.61 -6.07 1.99
N PHE A 81 -6.56 -6.78 1.56
CA PHE A 81 -5.86 -6.56 0.29
C PHE A 81 -6.02 -7.76 -0.66
N GLY A 82 -6.99 -8.63 -0.36
CA GLY A 82 -7.20 -9.90 -1.04
C GLY A 82 -7.80 -9.76 -2.45
N SER A 83 -7.47 -10.70 -3.32
CA SER A 83 -8.20 -10.95 -4.58
C SER A 83 -9.47 -11.78 -4.39
N SER A 84 -9.55 -12.56 -3.30
CA SER A 84 -10.68 -13.42 -2.97
C SER A 84 -11.05 -14.37 -4.13
N PHE A 85 -12.24 -14.22 -4.72
CA PHE A 85 -12.68 -15.04 -5.86
C PHE A 85 -12.20 -14.54 -7.22
N LEU A 86 -11.49 -13.40 -7.29
CA LEU A 86 -10.80 -12.98 -8.50
C LEU A 86 -9.51 -13.80 -8.68
N PRO A 87 -8.97 -13.90 -9.91
CA PRO A 87 -7.70 -14.57 -10.14
C PRO A 87 -6.58 -14.05 -9.23
N ALA A 88 -5.72 -14.96 -8.76
CA ALA A 88 -4.65 -14.64 -7.82
C ALA A 88 -3.63 -13.62 -8.37
N SER A 89 -3.61 -13.37 -9.68
CA SER A 89 -2.82 -12.30 -10.31
C SER A 89 -3.25 -10.88 -9.89
N HIS A 90 -4.44 -10.73 -9.31
CA HIS A 90 -4.94 -9.46 -8.78
C HIS A 90 -4.74 -9.30 -7.27
N GLN A 91 -4.04 -10.25 -6.63
CA GLN A 91 -3.62 -10.14 -5.24
C GLN A 91 -2.60 -9.00 -5.07
N ALA A 92 -2.72 -8.23 -3.99
CA ALA A 92 -1.74 -7.21 -3.67
C ALA A 92 -0.34 -7.82 -3.54
N THR A 93 0.64 -7.22 -4.21
CA THR A 93 2.05 -7.56 -4.02
C THR A 93 2.63 -6.67 -2.92
N THR A 94 3.08 -7.27 -1.82
CA THR A 94 3.65 -6.53 -0.69
C THR A 94 5.06 -6.04 -1.00
N MET A 95 5.33 -4.77 -0.72
CA MET A 95 6.64 -4.15 -0.76
C MET A 95 6.95 -3.48 0.60
N ARG A 96 7.98 -3.98 1.32
CA ARG A 96 8.32 -3.51 2.67
C ARG A 96 9.15 -2.25 2.65
N ALA A 97 8.79 -1.24 3.44
CA ALA A 97 9.61 -0.05 3.68
C ALA A 97 11.00 -0.39 4.24
N LYS A 98 11.04 -1.40 5.12
CA LYS A 98 12.21 -1.84 5.88
C LYS A 98 12.80 -3.13 5.32
N GLY A 99 14.13 -3.23 5.32
CA GLY A 99 14.84 -4.44 4.91
C GLY A 99 14.67 -4.78 3.43
N THR A 100 14.52 -6.06 3.12
CA THR A 100 14.29 -6.53 1.75
C THR A 100 12.90 -6.12 1.29
N ALA A 101 12.84 -5.25 0.27
CA ALA A 101 11.59 -4.67 -0.22
C ALA A 101 10.62 -5.73 -0.72
N VAL A 102 11.07 -6.69 -1.52
CA VAL A 102 10.26 -7.83 -1.98
C VAL A 102 11.08 -9.10 -1.77
N ASP A 103 10.50 -10.10 -1.09
CA ASP A 103 11.19 -11.36 -0.83
C ASP A 103 11.55 -12.08 -2.13
N ASN A 104 12.71 -12.75 -2.13
CA ASN A 104 13.19 -13.55 -3.27
C ASN A 104 13.30 -12.78 -4.60
N ILE A 105 13.42 -11.45 -4.55
CA ILE A 105 13.53 -10.60 -5.75
C ILE A 105 14.90 -10.67 -6.41
N VAL A 106 15.93 -11.11 -5.68
CA VAL A 106 17.27 -11.33 -6.23
C VAL A 106 17.36 -12.76 -6.77
N PRO A 107 17.66 -12.95 -8.06
CA PRO A 107 17.77 -14.28 -8.65
C PRO A 107 18.96 -15.04 -8.04
N GLN A 108 18.75 -16.32 -7.72
CA GLN A 108 19.83 -17.23 -7.27
C GLN A 108 20.50 -17.95 -8.45
N ASP A 109 19.80 -18.07 -9.57
CA ASP A 109 20.28 -18.74 -10.78
C ASP A 109 20.74 -17.72 -11.84
N LEU A 110 21.55 -18.18 -12.79
CA LEU A 110 21.81 -17.42 -14.01
C LEU A 110 20.52 -17.28 -14.85
N PRO A 111 20.32 -16.16 -15.56
CA PRO A 111 19.09 -15.90 -16.31
C PRO A 111 18.69 -17.02 -17.29
N ALA A 112 19.66 -17.66 -17.95
CA ALA A 112 19.41 -18.75 -18.88
C ALA A 112 18.85 -20.01 -18.17
N LEU A 113 19.41 -20.36 -17.02
CA LEU A 113 18.97 -21.50 -16.23
C LEU A 113 17.58 -21.26 -15.62
N GLN A 114 17.34 -20.04 -15.12
CA GLN A 114 16.04 -19.65 -14.57
C GLN A 114 14.94 -19.71 -15.63
N ARG A 115 15.21 -19.24 -16.86
CA ARG A 115 14.25 -19.35 -17.98
C ARG A 115 13.93 -20.81 -18.33
N GLN A 116 14.93 -21.70 -18.33
CA GLN A 116 14.69 -23.13 -18.56
C GLN A 116 13.82 -23.76 -17.46
N LYS A 117 14.07 -23.41 -16.18
CA LYS A 117 13.24 -23.86 -15.05
C LYS A 117 11.79 -23.36 -15.19
N LEU A 118 11.60 -22.08 -15.51
CA LEU A 118 10.27 -21.49 -15.72
C LEU A 118 9.54 -22.14 -16.90
N ALA A 119 10.22 -22.41 -18.01
CA ALA A 119 9.63 -23.08 -19.16
C ALA A 119 9.15 -24.51 -18.83
N LEU A 120 9.94 -25.27 -18.05
CA LEU A 120 9.55 -26.60 -17.58
C LEU A 120 8.34 -26.55 -16.64
N LEU A 121 8.30 -25.58 -15.72
CA LEU A 121 7.15 -25.37 -14.84
C LEU A 121 5.90 -25.03 -15.66
N ALA A 122 5.99 -24.12 -16.61
CA ALA A 122 4.88 -23.74 -17.47
C ALA A 122 4.34 -24.93 -18.30
N GLU A 123 5.21 -25.79 -18.83
CA GLU A 123 4.80 -27.01 -19.54
C GLU A 123 4.05 -27.98 -18.62
N SER A 124 4.61 -28.24 -17.42
CA SER A 124 3.99 -29.11 -16.41
C SER A 124 2.63 -28.57 -15.94
N ASP A 125 2.58 -27.27 -15.67
CA ASP A 125 1.37 -26.57 -15.21
C ASP A 125 0.29 -26.60 -16.30
N ALA A 126 0.64 -26.33 -17.57
CA ALA A 126 -0.30 -26.41 -18.67
C ALA A 126 -0.87 -27.82 -18.88
N ALA A 127 -0.02 -28.86 -18.77
CA ALA A 127 -0.44 -30.26 -18.89
C ALA A 127 -1.40 -30.66 -17.76
N PHE A 128 -1.14 -30.20 -16.53
CA PHE A 128 -2.03 -30.40 -15.38
C PHE A 128 -3.33 -29.59 -15.51
N GLY A 129 -3.24 -28.36 -16.00
CA GLY A 129 -4.34 -27.45 -16.31
C GLY A 129 -5.39 -28.07 -17.21
N ALA A 130 -4.95 -28.77 -18.26
CA ALA A 130 -5.83 -29.47 -19.19
C ALA A 130 -6.63 -30.64 -18.57
N GLN A 131 -6.22 -31.13 -17.39
CA GLN A 131 -6.83 -32.30 -16.74
C GLN A 131 -7.65 -31.93 -15.50
N THR A 132 -7.58 -30.68 -15.03
CA THR A 132 -8.26 -30.23 -13.81
C THR A 132 -9.59 -29.54 -14.11
N SER A 133 -10.47 -29.51 -13.11
CA SER A 133 -11.73 -28.77 -13.16
C SER A 133 -11.58 -27.27 -12.87
N ASN A 134 -10.40 -26.81 -12.43
CA ASN A 134 -10.14 -25.39 -12.12
C ASN A 134 -8.82 -24.89 -12.76
N PRO A 135 -8.81 -24.64 -14.08
CA PRO A 135 -7.61 -24.17 -14.80
C PRO A 135 -7.18 -22.75 -14.38
N GLN A 136 -8.10 -21.91 -13.88
CA GLN A 136 -7.83 -20.52 -13.55
C GLN A 136 -6.77 -20.34 -12.46
N ALA A 137 -6.75 -21.24 -11.47
CA ALA A 137 -5.74 -21.19 -10.40
C ALA A 137 -4.32 -21.43 -10.95
N ILE A 138 -4.21 -22.28 -11.97
CA ILE A 138 -2.94 -22.64 -12.60
C ILE A 138 -2.48 -21.51 -13.53
N GLU A 139 -3.37 -20.97 -14.35
CA GLU A 139 -3.08 -19.81 -15.20
C GLU A 139 -2.60 -18.61 -14.37
N ALA A 140 -3.25 -18.34 -13.22
CA ALA A 140 -2.82 -17.29 -12.31
C ALA A 140 -1.44 -17.58 -11.70
N ALA A 141 -1.11 -18.84 -11.38
CA ALA A 141 0.21 -19.21 -10.88
C ALA A 141 1.30 -18.96 -11.93
N ILE A 142 1.07 -19.38 -13.19
CA ILE A 142 1.97 -19.12 -14.31
C ILE A 142 2.20 -17.61 -14.49
N ALA A 143 1.12 -16.83 -14.55
CA ALA A 143 1.20 -15.37 -14.70
C ALA A 143 1.98 -14.69 -13.56
N ASN A 144 1.82 -15.20 -12.33
CA ASN A 144 2.55 -14.71 -11.17
C ASN A 144 4.05 -15.02 -11.27
N TYR A 145 4.44 -16.23 -11.71
CA TYR A 145 5.85 -16.58 -11.88
C TYR A 145 6.53 -15.73 -12.94
N GLU A 146 5.87 -15.48 -14.06
CA GLU A 146 6.42 -14.62 -15.11
C GLU A 146 6.55 -13.16 -14.65
N THR A 147 5.55 -12.65 -13.94
CA THR A 147 5.58 -11.29 -13.39
C THR A 147 6.72 -11.17 -12.37
N ALA A 148 6.85 -12.15 -11.46
CA ALA A 148 7.94 -12.20 -10.50
C ALA A 148 9.32 -12.20 -11.19
N PHE A 149 9.48 -12.98 -12.27
CA PHE A 149 10.71 -12.98 -13.08
C PHE A 149 11.01 -11.59 -13.68
N ARG A 150 10.02 -10.92 -14.26
CA ARG A 150 10.19 -9.57 -14.84
C ARG A 150 10.53 -8.53 -13.76
N MET A 151 9.88 -8.62 -12.60
CA MET A 151 10.10 -7.74 -11.46
C MET A 151 11.56 -7.74 -10.99
N GLN A 152 12.29 -8.85 -11.10
CA GLN A 152 13.71 -8.94 -10.70
C GLN A 152 14.61 -7.92 -11.39
N SER A 153 14.23 -7.47 -12.59
CA SER A 153 14.99 -6.49 -13.36
C SER A 153 14.73 -5.03 -12.98
N ILE A 154 13.57 -4.71 -12.39
CA ILE A 154 13.10 -3.33 -12.20
C ILE A 154 12.88 -2.97 -10.73
N VAL A 155 12.43 -3.92 -9.90
CA VAL A 155 12.08 -3.68 -8.50
C VAL A 155 13.27 -3.23 -7.65
N PRO A 156 14.49 -3.79 -7.79
CA PRO A 156 15.63 -3.31 -7.01
C PRO A 156 15.91 -1.82 -7.16
N ASP A 157 15.93 -1.33 -8.41
CA ASP A 157 16.15 0.09 -8.71
C ASP A 157 14.97 0.96 -8.25
N LEU A 158 13.74 0.48 -8.40
CA LEU A 158 12.53 1.20 -7.97
C LEU A 158 12.44 1.31 -6.44
N ALA A 159 12.85 0.26 -5.72
CA ALA A 159 12.80 0.20 -4.27
C ALA A 159 13.96 0.96 -3.59
N ASP A 160 15.09 1.14 -4.28
CA ASP A 160 16.24 1.89 -3.77
C ASP A 160 16.04 3.40 -3.90
N ILE A 161 15.60 4.03 -2.80
CA ILE A 161 15.39 5.48 -2.72
C ILE A 161 16.66 6.27 -2.41
N SER A 162 17.80 5.62 -2.18
CA SER A 162 19.04 6.30 -1.77
C SER A 162 19.59 7.24 -2.86
N ARG A 163 19.16 7.01 -4.11
CA ARG A 163 19.52 7.82 -5.29
C ARG A 163 18.62 9.04 -5.49
N GLU A 164 17.57 9.20 -4.68
CA GLU A 164 16.72 10.39 -4.76
C GLU A 164 17.53 11.64 -4.37
N PRO A 165 17.34 12.77 -5.06
CA PRO A 165 18.00 14.02 -4.69
C PRO A 165 17.74 14.41 -3.24
N GLU A 166 18.71 15.06 -2.59
CA GLU A 166 18.60 15.46 -1.17
C GLU A 166 17.35 16.31 -0.90
N HIS A 167 16.98 17.19 -1.83
CA HIS A 167 15.77 18.01 -1.68
C HIS A 167 14.48 17.18 -1.68
N ILE A 168 14.42 16.06 -2.42
CA ILE A 168 13.29 15.12 -2.39
C ILE A 168 13.28 14.35 -1.07
N GLN A 169 14.44 13.85 -0.64
CA GLN A 169 14.55 13.15 0.65
C GLN A 169 14.06 14.02 1.81
N LYS A 170 14.46 15.30 1.83
CA LYS A 170 14.00 16.31 2.81
C LYS A 170 12.52 16.64 2.68
N LEU A 171 12.01 16.76 1.44
CA LEU A 171 10.60 17.04 1.19
C LEU A 171 9.71 16.00 1.87
N TYR A 172 10.03 14.71 1.70
CA TYR A 172 9.27 13.61 2.29
C TYR A 172 9.54 13.35 3.78
N GLY A 173 10.67 13.81 4.33
CA GLY A 173 11.07 13.59 5.72
C GLY A 173 11.91 12.34 5.96
N VAL A 174 12.69 11.91 4.97
CA VAL A 174 13.60 10.74 5.07
C VAL A 174 14.76 11.01 6.03
N ASP A 175 15.09 12.28 6.28
CA ASP A 175 16.12 12.76 7.20
C ASP A 175 15.63 12.89 8.66
N SER A 176 14.36 12.55 8.94
CA SER A 176 13.81 12.60 10.29
C SER A 176 14.58 11.70 11.27
N THR A 177 14.71 12.13 12.53
CA THR A 177 15.26 11.30 13.60
C THR A 177 14.30 10.20 14.04
N ASP A 178 12.99 10.35 13.79
CA ASP A 178 11.95 9.36 14.05
C ASP A 178 11.95 8.27 12.96
N GLU A 179 12.25 7.03 13.34
CA GLU A 179 12.36 5.92 12.37
C GLU A 179 11.05 5.65 11.63
N HIS A 180 9.92 5.85 12.29
CA HIS A 180 8.65 5.57 11.65
C HIS A 180 8.29 6.61 10.59
N GLN A 181 8.66 7.87 10.83
CA GLN A 181 8.54 8.93 9.83
C GLN A 181 9.42 8.62 8.62
N ARG A 182 10.67 8.18 8.84
CA ARG A 182 11.55 7.76 7.72
C ARG A 182 10.97 6.60 6.91
N PHE A 183 10.41 5.59 7.58
CA PHE A 183 9.81 4.46 6.86
C PHE A 183 8.54 4.86 6.12
N TYR A 184 7.69 5.70 6.70
CA TYR A 184 6.50 6.20 6.01
C TYR A 184 6.87 7.08 4.80
N ALA A 185 7.88 7.95 4.94
CA ALA A 185 8.47 8.71 3.86
C ALA A 185 9.03 7.80 2.75
N THR A 186 9.67 6.69 3.12
CA THR A 186 10.19 5.69 2.18
C THR A 186 9.08 5.03 1.38
N GLN A 187 7.95 4.69 2.03
CA GLN A 187 6.77 4.18 1.34
C GLN A 187 6.22 5.23 0.37
N ALA A 188 6.07 6.48 0.78
CA ALA A 188 5.53 7.53 -0.07
C ALA A 188 6.40 7.81 -1.31
N ILE A 189 7.74 7.84 -1.18
CA ILE A 189 8.64 7.96 -2.34
C ILE A 189 8.48 6.75 -3.28
N ARG A 190 8.45 5.54 -2.72
CA ARG A 190 8.22 4.34 -3.55
C ARG A 190 6.88 4.37 -4.24
N ALA A 191 5.83 4.88 -3.58
CA ALA A 191 4.52 5.05 -4.21
C ALA A 191 4.60 5.98 -5.42
N ARG A 192 5.28 7.13 -5.29
CA ARG A 192 5.52 8.02 -6.44
C ARG A 192 6.25 7.30 -7.57
N ARG A 193 7.30 6.53 -7.26
CA ARG A 193 8.07 5.79 -8.28
C ARG A 193 7.28 4.65 -8.92
N LEU A 194 6.39 4.00 -8.18
CA LEU A 194 5.46 2.99 -8.69
C LEU A 194 4.43 3.64 -9.63
N VAL A 195 3.88 4.79 -9.27
CA VAL A 195 2.97 5.57 -10.12
C VAL A 195 3.69 5.99 -11.41
N GLU A 196 4.90 6.55 -11.32
CA GLU A 196 5.73 6.87 -12.48
C GLU A 196 6.02 5.66 -13.39
N ALA A 197 6.17 4.49 -12.78
CA ALA A 197 6.39 3.24 -13.49
C ALA A 197 5.09 2.62 -14.02
N GLY A 198 3.92 3.27 -13.86
CA GLY A 198 2.65 2.79 -14.41
C GLY A 198 1.96 1.70 -13.57
N VAL A 199 2.22 1.64 -12.26
CA VAL A 199 1.45 0.78 -11.34
C VAL A 199 0.08 1.40 -11.10
N ARG A 200 -0.96 0.62 -11.39
CA ARG A 200 -2.36 1.09 -11.40
C ARG A 200 -2.88 1.47 -10.02
N PHE A 201 -2.57 0.68 -9.00
CA PHE A 201 -3.07 0.89 -7.64
C PHE A 201 -1.95 0.67 -6.63
N VAL A 202 -1.66 1.71 -5.86
CA VAL A 202 -0.65 1.68 -4.81
C VAL A 202 -1.31 2.06 -3.50
N GLU A 203 -1.11 1.23 -2.48
CA GLU A 203 -1.66 1.45 -1.16
C GLU A 203 -0.56 1.51 -0.13
N ILE A 204 -0.64 2.45 0.82
CA ILE A 204 0.34 2.62 1.89
C ILE A 204 -0.34 2.36 3.22
N THR A 205 0.16 1.42 4.01
CA THR A 205 -0.33 1.24 5.38
C THR A 205 0.34 2.20 6.35
N CYS A 206 -0.45 2.73 7.29
CA CYS A 206 0.08 3.51 8.39
C CYS A 206 0.89 2.60 9.34
N PRO A 207 2.08 3.03 9.81
CA PRO A 207 2.80 2.31 10.85
C PRO A 207 2.01 2.32 12.17
N SER A 208 2.17 1.26 12.97
CA SER A 208 1.74 1.23 14.37
C SER A 208 2.90 1.62 15.28
N PHE A 209 2.63 2.47 16.27
CA PHE A 209 3.65 2.97 17.20
C PHE A 209 3.51 2.44 18.62
N ASP A 210 2.36 1.86 18.90
CA ASP A 210 2.00 1.27 20.17
C ASP A 210 1.41 -0.12 19.91
N GLY A 211 1.38 -0.96 20.95
CA GLY A 211 0.73 -2.26 20.90
C GLY A 211 -0.79 -2.18 20.90
N ASN A 212 -1.34 -1.04 20.47
CA ASN A 212 -2.76 -0.79 20.43
C ASN A 212 -3.39 -1.49 19.22
N ASN A 213 -4.71 -1.57 19.22
CA ASN A 213 -5.45 -2.33 18.22
C ASN A 213 -5.34 -1.73 16.80
N SER A 214 -5.18 -0.40 16.66
CA SER A 214 -4.97 0.30 15.40
C SER A 214 -4.18 1.60 15.66
N PRO A 215 -3.33 2.08 14.73
CA PRO A 215 -2.49 3.26 14.96
C PRO A 215 -3.26 4.48 15.46
N TRP A 216 -4.47 4.71 14.94
CA TRP A 216 -5.33 5.84 15.29
C TRP A 216 -6.39 5.52 16.35
N ASP A 217 -6.43 4.31 16.93
CA ASP A 217 -7.40 3.89 17.94
C ASP A 217 -6.99 4.27 19.38
N GLN A 218 -6.69 5.54 19.62
CA GLN A 218 -6.14 5.96 20.91
C GLN A 218 -7.24 6.12 21.97
N HIS A 219 -7.04 5.51 23.15
CA HIS A 219 -7.95 5.62 24.31
C HIS A 219 -7.32 6.32 25.52
N THR A 220 -6.00 6.54 25.48
CA THR A 220 -5.23 7.28 26.49
C THR A 220 -4.20 8.14 25.78
N HIS A 221 -3.60 9.12 26.49
CA HIS A 221 -2.56 10.00 25.93
C HIS A 221 -2.91 10.62 24.56
N LEU A 222 -4.19 10.99 24.38
CA LEU A 222 -4.77 11.33 23.07
C LEU A 222 -3.94 12.37 22.33
N LYS A 223 -3.59 13.47 23.00
CA LYS A 223 -2.78 14.55 22.42
C LYS A 223 -1.42 14.03 21.93
N LEU A 224 -0.66 13.36 22.82
CA LEU A 224 0.67 12.83 22.51
C LEU A 224 0.64 11.88 21.30
N ASN A 225 -0.29 10.92 21.31
CA ASN A 225 -0.31 9.87 20.30
C ASN A 225 -0.89 10.37 18.96
N HIS A 226 -1.91 11.25 18.97
CA HIS A 226 -2.41 11.85 17.74
C HIS A 226 -1.39 12.82 17.11
N GLU A 227 -0.68 13.61 17.92
CA GLU A 227 0.43 14.46 17.43
C GLU A 227 1.53 13.61 16.80
N LYS A 228 1.88 12.47 17.42
CA LYS A 228 2.85 11.53 16.84
C LYS A 228 2.35 10.94 15.52
N ASN A 229 1.11 10.45 15.47
CA ASN A 229 0.54 9.88 14.25
C ASN A 229 0.50 10.87 13.10
N ALA A 230 0.06 12.11 13.39
CA ALA A 230 0.03 13.19 12.42
C ALA A 230 1.44 13.51 11.92
N ARG A 231 2.41 13.73 12.82
CA ARG A 231 3.80 14.04 12.46
C ARG A 231 4.44 12.96 11.56
N VAL A 232 4.17 11.68 11.81
CA VAL A 232 4.74 10.58 11.02
C VAL A 232 4.18 10.53 9.60
N THR A 233 2.93 10.95 9.40
CA THR A 233 2.22 10.74 8.13
C THR A 233 2.12 11.99 7.26
N GLU A 234 1.83 13.14 7.86
CA GLU A 234 1.31 14.31 7.14
C GLU A 234 2.32 14.93 6.18
N GLN A 235 3.60 15.01 6.58
CA GLN A 235 4.67 15.53 5.71
C GLN A 235 4.81 14.70 4.44
N SER A 236 4.83 13.37 4.55
CA SER A 236 5.03 12.48 3.40
C SER A 236 3.81 12.45 2.47
N VAL A 237 2.58 12.61 3.00
CA VAL A 237 1.38 12.75 2.17
C VAL A 237 1.39 14.08 1.41
N ALA A 238 1.71 15.19 2.08
CA ALA A 238 1.83 16.49 1.43
C ALA A 238 2.95 16.49 0.36
N ALA A 239 4.08 15.85 0.66
CA ALA A 239 5.18 15.65 -0.26
C ALA A 239 4.78 14.83 -1.48
N LEU A 240 4.05 13.73 -1.30
CA LEU A 240 3.56 12.90 -2.41
C LEU A 240 2.68 13.70 -3.36
N ILE A 241 1.71 14.46 -2.82
CA ILE A 241 0.84 15.32 -3.64
C ILE A 241 1.67 16.36 -4.40
N THR A 242 2.61 17.01 -3.72
CA THR A 242 3.50 18.02 -4.31
C THR A 242 4.37 17.44 -5.42
N ASP A 243 5.00 16.29 -5.18
CA ASP A 243 5.91 15.63 -6.10
C ASP A 243 5.17 15.07 -7.33
N LEU A 244 3.98 14.49 -7.15
CA LEU A 244 3.10 14.10 -8.26
C LEU A 244 2.69 15.31 -9.10
N HIS A 245 2.35 16.45 -8.45
CA HIS A 245 1.99 17.67 -9.17
C HIS A 245 3.17 18.22 -10.00
N GLN A 246 4.36 18.30 -9.40
CA GLN A 246 5.58 18.76 -10.09
C GLN A 246 5.94 17.92 -11.32
N ARG A 247 5.52 16.65 -11.34
CA ARG A 247 5.76 15.70 -12.43
C ARG A 247 4.62 15.65 -13.45
N GLY A 248 3.53 16.38 -13.23
CA GLY A 248 2.32 16.33 -14.06
C GLY A 248 1.50 15.04 -13.89
N LEU A 249 1.78 14.25 -12.85
CA LEU A 249 1.10 12.97 -12.59
C LEU A 249 -0.15 13.14 -11.72
N LEU A 250 -0.27 14.26 -11.00
CA LEU A 250 -1.42 14.48 -10.11
C LEU A 250 -2.74 14.60 -10.90
N ASP A 251 -2.71 15.07 -12.14
CA ASP A 251 -3.90 15.21 -12.98
C ASP A 251 -4.47 13.86 -13.44
N GLU A 252 -3.66 12.80 -13.37
CA GLU A 252 -4.02 11.42 -13.73
C GLU A 252 -4.04 10.46 -12.52
N THR A 253 -3.69 10.95 -11.33
CA THR A 253 -3.58 10.14 -10.10
C THR A 253 -4.51 10.66 -9.01
N ILE A 254 -5.41 9.80 -8.53
CA ILE A 254 -6.21 10.08 -7.33
C ILE A 254 -5.42 9.65 -6.09
N VAL A 255 -5.13 10.61 -5.20
CA VAL A 255 -4.56 10.32 -3.87
C VAL A 255 -5.69 10.28 -2.84
N LEU A 256 -5.98 9.08 -2.31
CA LEU A 256 -6.94 8.89 -1.23
C LEU A 256 -6.21 8.73 0.11
N TRP A 257 -6.48 9.64 1.05
CA TRP A 257 -6.00 9.53 2.43
C TRP A 257 -7.22 9.40 3.36
N ALA A 258 -7.43 8.20 3.88
CA ALA A 258 -8.62 7.84 4.64
C ALA A 258 -8.28 6.92 5.82
N GLY A 259 -9.20 6.86 6.78
CA GLY A 259 -9.22 5.87 7.86
C GLY A 259 -10.49 5.02 7.78
N GLU A 260 -10.49 3.88 8.47
CA GLU A 260 -11.59 2.92 8.49
C GLU A 260 -12.83 3.46 9.22
N MET A 261 -12.62 4.34 10.21
CA MET A 261 -13.69 4.91 11.02
C MET A 261 -13.36 6.31 11.50
N GLY A 262 -14.39 7.13 11.65
CA GLY A 262 -14.34 8.31 12.51
C GLY A 262 -14.83 7.96 13.91
N ARG A 263 -14.35 8.69 14.92
CA ARG A 263 -14.96 8.67 16.26
C ARG A 263 -15.34 10.08 16.68
N THR A 264 -16.54 10.21 17.24
CA THR A 264 -16.89 11.40 18.01
C THR A 264 -16.06 11.39 19.29
N PRO A 265 -15.37 12.48 19.66
CA PRO A 265 -14.61 12.54 20.91
C PRO A 265 -15.59 12.55 22.09
N ALA A 266 -15.99 11.37 22.56
CA ALA A 266 -16.73 11.18 23.79
C ALA A 266 -15.72 10.77 24.87
N VAL A 267 -15.23 11.75 25.64
CA VAL A 267 -14.35 11.50 26.77
C VAL A 267 -15.21 11.51 28.04
N ALA A 268 -15.11 10.49 28.90
CA ALA A 268 -15.45 10.67 30.30
C ALA A 268 -14.45 11.71 30.85
N ALA A 269 -14.95 12.79 31.45
CA ALA A 269 -14.23 13.98 31.90
C ALA A 269 -12.69 13.85 32.01
N ILE A 270 -11.98 14.76 31.35
CA ILE A 270 -10.53 14.95 31.48
C ILE A 270 -10.23 15.16 32.98
N ASN A 271 -9.57 14.20 33.62
CA ASN A 271 -8.91 14.46 34.89
C ASN A 271 -7.52 14.98 34.57
N ASP A 272 -7.36 16.30 34.66
CA ASP A 272 -6.05 16.92 34.77
C ASP A 272 -5.52 16.63 36.19
N SER A 273 -4.67 15.60 36.31
CA SER A 273 -3.76 15.43 37.43
C SER A 273 -2.53 14.64 37.01
#